data_AF-A0A5K0VER0-F1
#
_entry.id   AF-A0A5K0VER0-F1
#
_cell.length_a   1.000
_cell.length_b   1.000
_cell.length_c   1.000
_cell.angle_alpha   90.00
_cell.angle_beta   90.00
_cell.angle_gamma   90.00
#
_symmetry.space_group_name_H-M   'P 1'
#
loop_
_entity.id
_entity.type
_entity.pdbx_description
1 polymer ?
#
loop_
_entity_poly.entity_id
_entity_poly.type
_entity_poly.pdbx_seq_one_letter_code
_entity_poly.pdbx_strand_id
1 'polypeptide(L)' 'ADVETEVAGQPKRRTFKKFSFRGVDLDALLDMPTEELVKLFHARARRR' A
#
# COMPACT_ATOMS: atom_id res chain seq x y z
N ALA A 1 9.71 -1.14 -25.40
CA ALA A 1 8.35 -1.38 -25.92
C ALA A 1 7.40 -0.56 -25.04
N ASP A 2 7.29 0.75 -25.23
CA ASP A 2 6.61 1.51 -26.29
C ASP A 2 5.10 1.67 -26.07
N VAL A 3 4.65 2.89 -26.38
CA VAL A 3 3.29 3.42 -26.60
C VAL A 3 2.44 3.85 -25.38
N GLU A 4 2.54 5.15 -25.08
CA GLU A 4 1.44 5.95 -24.49
C GLU A 4 0.48 6.39 -25.60
N THR A 5 -0.77 5.91 -25.55
CA THR A 5 -1.89 6.47 -26.32
C THR A 5 -2.92 7.05 -25.35
N GLU A 6 -3.01 8.38 -25.31
CA GLU A 6 -4.10 9.07 -24.64
C GLU A 6 -5.40 8.90 -25.45
N VAL A 7 -6.42 8.32 -24.83
CA VAL A 7 -7.78 8.22 -25.40
C VAL A 7 -8.78 8.80 -24.40
N ALA A 8 -9.20 10.03 -24.67
CA ALA A 8 -10.32 10.67 -23.99
C ALA A 8 -11.61 9.88 -24.28
N GLY A 9 -12.21 9.29 -23.24
CA GLY A 9 -13.49 8.58 -23.33
C GLY A 9 -13.50 7.11 -22.88
N GLN A 10 -12.36 6.52 -22.53
CA GLN A 10 -12.33 5.15 -22.00
C GLN A 10 -12.71 5.13 -20.50
N PRO A 11 -13.52 4.15 -20.04
CA PRO A 11 -13.81 3.99 -18.62
C PRO A 11 -12.48 3.90 -17.87
N LYS A 12 -12.29 4.78 -16.88
CA LYS A 12 -11.01 4.96 -16.19
C LYS A 12 -10.46 3.60 -15.79
N ARG A 13 -9.30 3.23 -16.34
CA ARG A 13 -8.62 1.95 -16.07
C ARG A 13 -8.71 1.67 -14.58
N ARG A 14 -9.44 0.63 -14.20
CA ARG A 14 -9.62 0.23 -12.80
C ARG A 14 -8.33 -0.46 -12.35
N THR A 15 -7.30 0.34 -12.08
CA THR A 15 -6.06 -0.17 -11.51
C THR A 15 -6.36 -0.74 -10.13
N PHE A 16 -5.88 -1.96 -9.89
CA PHE A 16 -5.93 -2.54 -8.56
C PHE A 16 -5.21 -1.60 -7.58
N LYS A 17 -5.93 -1.10 -6.59
CA LYS A 17 -5.34 -0.30 -5.52
C LYS A 17 -4.68 -1.26 -4.55
N LYS A 18 -3.35 -1.35 -4.60
CA LYS A 18 -2.58 -2.07 -3.58
C LYS A 18 -2.67 -1.33 -2.26
N PHE A 19 -2.88 -2.07 -1.18
CA PHE A 19 -2.88 -1.48 0.15
C PHE A 19 -1.43 -1.29 0.59
N SER A 20 -1.10 -0.08 1.02
CA SER A 20 0.16 0.19 1.70
C SER A 20 -0.13 0.84 3.05
N PHE A 21 0.55 0.38 4.09
CA PHE A 21 0.48 0.95 5.42
C PHE A 21 1.76 1.69 5.72
N ARG A 22 1.68 3.02 5.91
CA ARG A 22 2.83 3.86 6.28
C ARG A 22 4.04 3.71 5.35
N GLY A 23 3.81 3.38 4.07
CA GLY A 23 4.87 3.14 3.08
C GLY A 23 5.35 1.69 2.96
N VAL A 24 4.75 0.76 3.71
CA VAL A 24 5.01 -0.69 3.65
C VAL A 24 3.90 -1.38 2.87
N ASP A 25 4.23 -2.22 1.90
CA ASP A 25 3.25 -3.02 1.13
C ASP A 25 2.60 -4.08 2.03
N LEU A 26 1.40 -4.54 1.66
CA LEU A 26 0.64 -5.52 2.44
C LEU A 26 1.42 -6.82 2.67
N ASP A 27 2.03 -7.37 1.63
CA ASP A 27 2.75 -8.65 1.72
C ASP A 27 3.91 -8.53 2.71
N ALA A 28 4.70 -7.46 2.60
CA ALA A 28 5.80 -7.18 3.52
C ALA A 28 5.32 -6.89 4.96
N LEU A 29 4.12 -6.32 5.14
CA LEU A 29 3.54 -6.03 6.45
C LEU A 29 3.17 -7.32 7.21
N LEU A 30 2.76 -8.36 6.48
CA LEU A 30 2.37 -9.66 7.05
C LEU A 30 3.59 -10.50 7.42
N ASP A 31 4.71 -10.34 6.71
CA ASP A 31 5.97 -11.06 6.97
C ASP A 31 6.83 -10.40 8.07
N MET A 32 6.47 -9.18 8.49
CA MET A 32 7.24 -8.41 9.46
C MET A 32 7.07 -8.94 10.90
N PRO A 33 8.14 -9.01 11.71
CA PRO A 33 8.02 -9.36 13.12
C PRO A 33 7.26 -8.28 13.91
N THR A 34 6.55 -8.72 14.96
CA THR A 34 5.71 -7.84 15.80
C THR A 34 6.49 -6.64 16.37
N GLU A 35 7.76 -6.81 16.72
CA GLU A 35 8.59 -5.73 17.25
C GLU A 35 8.77 -4.56 16.29
N GLU A 36 8.88 -4.84 14.99
CA GLU A 36 9.00 -3.84 13.95
C GLU A 36 7.64 -3.27 13.57
N LEU A 37 6.61 -4.13 13.50
CA LEU A 37 5.25 -3.74 13.21
C LEU A 37 4.70 -2.73 14.23
N VAL A 38 4.96 -2.96 15.53
CA VAL A 38 4.50 -2.08 16.61
C VAL A 38 5.07 -0.67 16.48
N LYS A 39 6.29 -0.49 15.95
CA LYS A 39 6.90 0.84 15.74
C LYS A 39 6.15 1.68 14.71
N LEU A 40 5.45 1.05 13.77
CA LEU A 40 4.64 1.73 12.75
C LEU A 40 3.29 2.24 13.30
N PHE A 41 2.86 1.76 14.47
CA PHE A 41 1.58 2.13 15.06
C PHE A 41 1.61 3.48 15.79
N HIS A 42 0.42 4.09 15.89
CA HIS A 42 0.22 5.30 16.68
C HIS A 42 0.43 5.05 18.18
N ALA A 43 0.72 6.10 18.94
CA ALA A 43 1.07 6.01 20.37
C ALA A 43 0.05 5.22 21.21
N ARG A 44 -1.26 5.36 20.95
CA ARG A 44 -2.30 4.63 21.67
C ARG A 44 -2.26 3.10 21.46
N ALA A 45 -1.96 2.62 20.25
CA ALA A 45 -1.94 1.20 19.94
C ALA A 45 -0.67 0.54 20.49
N ARG A 46 0.45 1.28 20.53
CA ARG A 46 1.69 0.83 21.18
C ARG A 46 1.61 0.67 22.70
N ARG A 47 0.62 1.30 23.36
CA ARG A 47 0.42 1.28 24.82
C ARG A 47 -0.63 0.27 25.29
N ARG A 48 -1.27 -0.44 24.37
CA ARG A 48 -2.20 -1.54 24.66
C ARG A 48 -1.42 -2.84 24.64
#